data_AF-A0A2D5ZEA9-F1
#
_entry.id   AF-A0A2D5ZEA9-F1
#
_cell.length_a   1.000
_cell.length_b   1.000
_cell.length_c   1.000
_cell.angle_alpha   90.00
_cell.angle_beta   90.00
_cell.angle_gamma   90.00
#
_symmetry.space_group_name_H-M   'P 1'
#
loop_
_entity.id
_entity.type
_entity.pdbx_description
1 polymer ?
#
loop_
_entity_poly.entity_id
_entity_poly.type
_entity_poly.pdbx_seq_one_letter_code
_entity_poly.pdbx_strand_id
1 'polypeptide(L)'
;MHAHLSRWGWAGVLLLALFASAPVHASDDVRFLTAFERTRTEPDRAPEIWQAFIEPYPKGDLAALARLMTAVHLVRKGAGQDQVDGALASIRQGDDEGRALRRHVHRAALAMAARRQMRSLVGHLQAYYRRHVAYPAALSDLATEKVVAPAMLVDPFGAPYDYAARARRLMPDVERQAFTLRCGSVGIEHEDLDRLIDQSRQPVRALVVDRVATNRDYVLVRVPAKDGTPGRAHRWKIGARMRGLTLWYASDRFLVVGWKELPRVMVVREPRMSSDEAISR
;
A
#
# COMPACT_ATOMS: atom_id res chain seq x y z
N MET A 1 -56.42 -21.14 -30.89
CA MET A 1 -55.01 -21.54 -31.11
C MET A 1 -54.34 -20.52 -32.02
N HIS A 2 -53.71 -19.49 -31.46
CA HIS A 2 -52.68 -18.70 -32.16
C HIS A 2 -51.68 -18.26 -31.10
N ALA A 3 -50.45 -18.75 -31.26
CA ALA A 3 -49.35 -18.52 -30.33
C ALA A 3 -48.70 -17.17 -30.62
N HIS A 4 -48.67 -16.34 -29.58
CA HIS A 4 -47.77 -15.21 -29.43
C HIS A 4 -46.32 -15.72 -29.42
N LEU A 5 -45.50 -15.27 -30.38
CA LEU A 5 -44.04 -15.36 -30.28
C LEU A 5 -43.45 -13.96 -30.24
N SER A 6 -42.58 -13.80 -29.24
CA SER A 6 -42.19 -12.57 -28.59
C SER A 6 -41.11 -11.81 -29.35
N ARG A 7 -41.31 -10.49 -29.42
CA ARG A 7 -40.33 -9.46 -29.79
C ARG A 7 -39.26 -9.29 -28.71
N TRP A 8 -38.46 -10.31 -28.42
CA TRP A 8 -37.29 -10.19 -27.54
C TRP A 8 -36.18 -11.12 -28.03
N GLY A 9 -35.54 -10.70 -29.11
CA GLY A 9 -34.32 -11.28 -29.64
C GLY A 9 -33.68 -10.22 -30.53
N TRP A 10 -32.36 -10.09 -30.50
CA TRP A 10 -31.53 -9.15 -31.27
C TRP A 10 -31.07 -7.84 -30.60
N ALA A 11 -31.47 -7.50 -29.38
CA ALA A 11 -30.85 -6.40 -28.63
C ALA A 11 -29.58 -6.82 -27.82
N GLY A 12 -29.24 -8.11 -27.79
CA GLY A 12 -28.15 -8.67 -26.98
C GLY A 12 -26.79 -8.84 -27.67
N VAL A 13 -26.66 -8.53 -28.97
CA VAL A 13 -25.43 -8.78 -29.74
C VAL A 13 -24.76 -7.47 -30.24
N LEU A 14 -25.38 -6.31 -30.01
CA LEU A 14 -24.86 -5.00 -30.45
C LEU A 14 -24.24 -4.13 -29.33
N LEU A 15 -24.08 -4.69 -28.13
CA LEU A 15 -23.34 -4.07 -27.01
C LEU A 15 -21.93 -4.62 -26.81
N LEU A 16 -21.52 -5.61 -27.62
CA LEU A 16 -20.17 -6.19 -27.64
C LEU A 16 -19.29 -5.71 -28.80
N ALA A 17 -19.83 -4.91 -29.73
CA ALA A 17 -19.10 -4.38 -30.89
C ALA A 17 -18.76 -2.89 -30.79
N LEU A 18 -19.21 -2.17 -29.75
CA LEU A 18 -18.88 -0.75 -29.52
C LEU A 18 -17.71 -0.52 -28.54
N PHE A 19 -17.09 -1.57 -28.03
CA PHE A 19 -15.77 -1.52 -27.37
C PHE A 19 -14.62 -1.96 -28.29
N ALA A 20 -14.89 -2.21 -29.57
CA ALA A 20 -13.92 -2.56 -30.60
C ALA A 20 -13.35 -1.33 -31.37
N SER A 21 -13.51 -0.13 -30.81
CA SER A 21 -12.58 0.96 -31.05
C SER A 21 -11.86 1.21 -29.73
N ALA A 22 -10.79 0.46 -29.50
CA ALA A 22 -9.84 0.76 -28.44
C ALA A 22 -9.53 2.25 -28.51
N PRO A 23 -9.53 3.00 -27.39
CA PRO A 23 -8.78 4.24 -27.35
C PRO A 23 -7.32 3.83 -27.55
N VAL A 24 -6.89 3.86 -28.81
CA VAL A 24 -5.51 3.69 -29.22
C VAL A 24 -4.75 4.80 -28.52
N HIS A 25 -4.07 4.39 -27.44
CA HIS A 25 -3.16 5.16 -26.59
C HIS A 25 -3.79 6.01 -25.47
N ALA A 26 -4.72 5.45 -24.68
CA ALA A 26 -4.76 5.89 -23.28
C ALA A 26 -3.39 5.58 -22.64
N SER A 27 -2.69 6.62 -22.15
CA SER A 27 -1.40 6.44 -21.48
C SER A 27 -1.55 5.44 -20.32
N ASP A 28 -0.47 4.74 -19.97
CA ASP A 28 -0.47 3.77 -18.86
C ASP A 28 -1.05 4.37 -17.57
N ASP A 29 -0.83 5.66 -17.36
CA ASP A 29 -1.36 6.41 -16.23
C ASP A 29 -2.90 6.56 -16.28
N VAL A 30 -3.50 6.89 -17.42
CA VAL A 30 -4.97 7.00 -17.55
C VAL A 30 -5.64 5.65 -17.26
N ARG A 31 -5.02 4.56 -17.74
CA ARG A 31 -5.49 3.19 -17.47
C ARG A 31 -5.35 2.82 -16.00
N PHE A 32 -4.22 3.18 -15.38
CA PHE A 32 -4.00 2.97 -13.95
C PHE A 32 -5.03 3.72 -13.12
N LEU A 33 -5.30 4.99 -13.46
CA LEU A 33 -6.27 5.83 -12.77
C LEU A 33 -7.70 5.33 -12.93
N THR A 34 -8.04 4.81 -14.10
CA THR A 34 -9.33 4.15 -14.35
C THR A 34 -9.48 2.90 -13.49
N ALA A 35 -8.47 2.04 -13.45
CA ALA A 35 -8.44 0.88 -12.56
C ALA A 35 -8.56 1.29 -11.09
N PHE A 36 -7.82 2.32 -10.66
CA PHE A 36 -7.89 2.86 -9.30
C PHE A 36 -9.29 3.31 -8.92
N GLU A 37 -9.95 4.15 -9.73
CA GLU A 37 -11.31 4.62 -9.46
C GLU A 37 -12.31 3.46 -9.45
N ARG A 38 -12.17 2.49 -10.37
CA ARG A 38 -12.99 1.26 -10.33
C ARG A 38 -12.81 0.47 -9.04
N THR A 39 -11.59 0.33 -8.51
CA THR A 39 -11.38 -0.36 -7.21
C THR A 39 -11.98 0.40 -6.01
N ARG A 40 -12.30 1.68 -6.16
CA ARG A 40 -13.02 2.44 -5.13
C ARG A 40 -14.52 2.19 -5.19
N THR A 41 -15.09 2.03 -6.38
CA THR A 41 -16.52 1.77 -6.59
C THR A 41 -16.87 0.28 -6.50
N GLU A 42 -15.94 -0.59 -6.88
CA GLU A 42 -16.05 -2.05 -6.89
C GLU A 42 -14.95 -2.67 -5.99
N PRO A 43 -14.93 -2.40 -4.67
CA PRO A 43 -13.83 -2.81 -3.79
C PRO A 43 -13.63 -4.33 -3.74
N ASP A 44 -14.70 -5.11 -3.83
CA ASP A 44 -14.62 -6.58 -3.78
C ASP A 44 -13.95 -7.19 -5.02
N ARG A 45 -13.93 -6.45 -6.13
CA ARG A 45 -13.30 -6.86 -7.40
C ARG A 45 -11.91 -6.26 -7.59
N ALA A 46 -11.37 -5.59 -6.58
CA ALA A 46 -10.08 -4.90 -6.70
C ALA A 46 -8.94 -5.81 -7.20
N PRO A 47 -8.79 -7.08 -6.77
CA PRO A 47 -7.75 -7.98 -7.30
C PRO A 47 -7.90 -8.22 -8.81
N GLU A 48 -9.13 -8.47 -9.29
CA GLU A 48 -9.43 -8.68 -10.72
C GLU A 48 -9.11 -7.44 -11.55
N ILE A 49 -9.52 -6.26 -11.05
CA ILE A 49 -9.30 -4.97 -11.72
C ILE A 49 -7.80 -4.68 -11.83
N TRP A 50 -7.03 -4.90 -10.76
CA TRP A 50 -5.58 -4.70 -10.81
C TRP A 50 -4.89 -5.73 -11.70
N GLN A 51 -5.33 -6.99 -11.68
CA GLN A 51 -4.77 -8.03 -12.55
C GLN A 51 -4.99 -7.70 -14.03
N ALA A 52 -6.19 -7.27 -14.41
CA ALA A 52 -6.51 -6.84 -15.78
C ALA A 52 -5.66 -5.64 -16.23
N PHE A 53 -5.26 -4.76 -15.30
CA PHE A 53 -4.32 -3.67 -15.59
C PHE A 53 -2.87 -4.17 -15.77
N ILE A 54 -2.43 -5.13 -14.95
CA ILE A 54 -1.05 -5.65 -14.93
C ILE A 54 -0.75 -6.51 -16.16
N GLU A 55 -1.69 -7.36 -16.57
CA GLU A 55 -1.52 -8.37 -17.63
C GLU A 55 -0.91 -7.83 -18.94
N PRO A 56 -1.39 -6.71 -19.51
CA PRO A 56 -0.80 -6.16 -20.73
C PRO A 56 0.57 -5.48 -20.50
N TYR A 57 0.92 -5.10 -19.27
CA TYR A 57 2.16 -4.34 -18.95
C TYR A 57 2.87 -4.87 -17.69
N PRO A 58 3.29 -6.16 -17.68
CA PRO A 58 3.71 -6.81 -16.44
C PRO A 58 4.97 -6.20 -15.83
N LYS A 59 5.79 -5.50 -16.62
CA LYS A 59 7.06 -4.92 -16.17
C LYS A 59 7.00 -3.40 -15.94
N GLY A 60 5.85 -2.73 -16.04
CA GLY A 60 5.74 -1.27 -15.85
C GLY A 60 5.82 -0.82 -14.38
N ASP A 61 6.18 0.44 -14.13
CA ASP A 61 6.23 1.00 -12.75
C ASP A 61 4.84 1.04 -12.11
N LEU A 62 3.83 1.41 -12.89
CA LEU A 62 2.44 1.36 -12.46
C LEU A 62 1.97 -0.08 -12.23
N ALA A 63 2.53 -1.07 -12.92
CA ALA A 63 2.22 -2.47 -12.65
C ALA A 63 2.81 -2.93 -11.31
N ALA A 64 4.00 -2.45 -10.93
CA ALA A 64 4.52 -2.65 -9.58
C ALA A 64 3.61 -1.98 -8.53
N LEU A 65 3.13 -0.76 -8.81
CA LEU A 65 2.19 -0.07 -7.92
C LEU A 65 0.85 -0.81 -7.82
N ALA A 66 0.31 -1.32 -8.93
CA ALA A 66 -0.91 -2.12 -8.95
C ALA A 66 -0.78 -3.40 -8.11
N ARG A 67 0.36 -4.10 -8.19
CA ARG A 67 0.65 -5.26 -7.32
C ARG A 67 0.67 -4.89 -5.85
N LEU A 68 1.28 -3.75 -5.51
CA LEU A 68 1.28 -3.22 -4.15
C LEU A 68 -0.16 -2.93 -3.68
N MET A 69 -1.00 -2.36 -4.55
CA MET A 69 -2.42 -2.11 -4.25
C MET A 69 -3.20 -3.41 -4.06
N THR A 70 -2.93 -4.45 -4.83
CA THR A 70 -3.47 -5.81 -4.61
C THR A 70 -3.08 -6.33 -3.24
N ALA A 71 -1.79 -6.26 -2.86
CA ALA A 71 -1.33 -6.72 -1.55
C ALA A 71 -2.01 -5.95 -0.40
N VAL A 72 -2.14 -4.62 -0.52
CA VAL A 72 -2.85 -3.78 0.46
C VAL A 72 -4.32 -4.18 0.57
N HIS A 73 -4.98 -4.45 -0.56
CA HIS A 73 -6.36 -4.92 -0.58
C HIS A 73 -6.51 -6.26 0.15
N LEU A 74 -5.64 -7.23 -0.15
CA LEU A 74 -5.64 -8.55 0.51
C LEU A 74 -5.48 -8.41 2.04
N VAL A 75 -4.58 -7.55 2.52
CA VAL A 75 -4.44 -7.28 3.96
C VAL A 75 -5.72 -6.69 4.56
N ARG A 76 -6.36 -5.75 3.86
CA ARG A 76 -7.63 -5.14 4.34
C ARG A 76 -8.76 -6.15 4.44
N LYS A 77 -8.81 -7.13 3.54
CA LYS A 77 -9.79 -8.22 3.56
C LYS A 77 -9.45 -9.34 4.55
N GLY A 78 -8.31 -9.26 5.25
CA GLY A 78 -7.87 -10.32 6.15
C GLY A 78 -7.48 -11.60 5.42
N ALA A 79 -7.01 -11.49 4.17
CA ALA A 79 -6.52 -12.62 3.41
C ALA A 79 -5.36 -13.34 4.11
N GLY A 80 -5.21 -14.63 3.81
CA GLY A 80 -4.16 -15.48 4.35
C GLY A 80 -2.75 -14.98 4.03
N GLN A 81 -1.78 -15.45 4.80
CA GLN A 81 -0.41 -14.95 4.70
C GLN A 81 0.22 -15.21 3.33
N ASP A 82 0.05 -16.42 2.81
CA ASP A 82 0.65 -16.83 1.54
C ASP A 82 0.16 -15.99 0.35
N GLN A 83 -1.11 -15.55 0.38
CA GLN A 83 -1.68 -14.72 -0.69
C GLN A 83 -1.03 -13.33 -0.73
N VAL A 84 -0.84 -12.73 0.45
CA VAL A 84 -0.21 -11.40 0.55
C VAL A 84 1.27 -11.49 0.22
N ASP A 85 1.96 -12.49 0.76
CA ASP A 85 3.39 -12.66 0.57
C ASP A 85 3.69 -12.99 -0.91
N GLY A 86 2.83 -13.77 -1.58
CA GLY A 86 2.89 -13.99 -3.03
C GLY A 86 2.71 -12.69 -3.84
N ALA A 87 1.75 -11.85 -3.46
CA ALA A 87 1.55 -10.55 -4.11
C ALA A 87 2.77 -9.62 -3.91
N LEU A 88 3.36 -9.58 -2.72
CA LEU A 88 4.55 -8.78 -2.42
C LEU A 88 5.80 -9.31 -3.13
N ALA A 89 6.00 -10.63 -3.18
CA ALA A 89 7.13 -11.26 -3.87
C ALA A 89 7.13 -11.00 -5.39
N SER A 90 5.95 -10.77 -5.97
CA SER A 90 5.84 -10.39 -7.39
C SER A 90 6.37 -8.98 -7.70
N ILE A 91 6.60 -8.15 -6.69
CA ILE A 91 7.19 -6.80 -6.80
C ILE A 91 8.72 -6.94 -6.81
N ARG A 92 9.25 -7.41 -7.94
CA ARG A 92 10.70 -7.56 -8.14
C ARG A 92 11.41 -6.21 -8.04
N GLN A 93 12.63 -6.24 -7.51
CA GLN A 93 13.60 -5.20 -7.78
C GLN A 93 13.83 -5.18 -9.30
N GLY A 94 13.65 -4.02 -9.93
CA GLY A 94 14.05 -3.88 -11.32
C GLY A 94 15.57 -3.68 -11.35
N ASP A 95 16.25 -4.42 -12.22
CA ASP A 95 17.70 -4.32 -12.41
C ASP A 95 18.11 -3.06 -13.21
N ASP A 96 17.13 -2.26 -13.62
CA ASP A 96 17.37 -1.02 -14.35
C ASP A 96 17.47 0.16 -13.38
N GLU A 97 18.39 1.09 -13.66
CA GLU A 97 18.42 2.48 -13.16
C GLU A 97 17.08 3.25 -13.38
N GLY A 98 16.07 2.59 -13.93
CA GLY A 98 14.71 3.02 -14.18
C GLY A 98 13.90 3.36 -12.92
N ARG A 99 13.74 4.68 -12.75
CA ARG A 99 12.59 5.40 -12.18
C ARG A 99 12.34 5.23 -10.68
N ALA A 100 12.49 6.35 -9.98
CA ALA A 100 12.40 6.46 -8.54
C ALA A 100 11.06 5.95 -7.94
N LEU A 101 9.95 5.96 -8.69
CA LEU A 101 8.68 5.35 -8.25
C LEU A 101 8.82 3.87 -7.93
N ARG A 102 9.47 3.07 -8.79
CA ARG A 102 9.64 1.63 -8.57
C ARG A 102 10.41 1.32 -7.28
N ARG A 103 11.48 2.07 -7.02
CA ARG A 103 12.25 1.95 -5.76
C ARG A 103 11.37 2.24 -4.54
N HIS A 104 10.49 3.24 -4.63
CA HIS A 104 9.56 3.56 -3.55
C HIS A 104 8.49 2.47 -3.36
N VAL A 105 7.95 1.94 -4.46
CA VAL A 105 6.99 0.82 -4.43
C VAL A 105 7.63 -0.42 -3.82
N HIS A 106 8.82 -0.80 -4.25
CA HIS A 106 9.56 -1.93 -3.71
C HIS A 106 9.88 -1.72 -2.22
N ARG A 107 10.37 -0.55 -1.81
CA ARG A 107 10.60 -0.21 -0.40
C ARG A 107 9.33 -0.30 0.43
N ALA A 108 8.19 0.14 -0.11
CA ALA A 108 6.90 0.04 0.56
C ALA A 108 6.41 -1.43 0.67
N ALA A 109 6.69 -2.25 -0.34
CA ALA A 109 6.44 -3.69 -0.31
C ALA A 109 7.28 -4.39 0.77
N LEU A 110 8.58 -4.11 0.84
CA LEU A 110 9.48 -4.62 1.89
C LEU A 110 9.03 -4.18 3.28
N ALA A 111 8.62 -2.91 3.44
CA ALA A 111 8.11 -2.41 4.72
C ALA A 111 6.82 -3.13 5.14
N MET A 112 5.96 -3.48 4.19
CA MET A 112 4.75 -4.24 4.44
C MET A 112 5.05 -5.70 4.82
N ALA A 113 5.98 -6.35 4.12
CA ALA A 113 6.48 -7.67 4.48
C ALA A 113 7.10 -7.66 5.89
N ALA A 114 7.90 -6.63 6.22
CA ALA A 114 8.58 -6.52 7.51
C ALA A 114 7.59 -6.47 8.69
N ARG A 115 6.48 -5.73 8.53
CA ARG A 115 5.41 -5.67 9.55
C ARG A 115 4.73 -7.02 9.76
N ARG A 116 4.45 -7.74 8.66
CA ARG A 116 3.81 -9.06 8.70
C ARG A 116 4.71 -10.07 9.39
N GLN A 117 5.97 -10.12 8.98
CA GLN A 117 6.98 -10.97 9.59
C GLN A 117 7.19 -10.63 11.07
N MET A 118 7.24 -9.34 11.44
CA MET A 118 7.34 -8.91 12.84
C MET A 118 6.11 -9.35 13.66
N ARG A 119 4.90 -9.28 13.09
CA ARG A 119 3.67 -9.79 13.76
C ARG A 119 3.74 -11.31 13.97
N SER A 120 4.24 -12.05 12.98
CA SER A 120 4.46 -13.50 13.10
C SER A 120 5.47 -13.81 14.21
N LEU A 121 6.63 -13.13 14.23
CA LEU A 121 7.64 -13.26 15.29
C LEU A 121 7.08 -12.98 16.68
N VAL A 122 6.24 -11.95 16.85
CA VAL A 122 5.55 -11.67 18.12
C VAL A 122 4.70 -12.87 18.56
N GLY A 123 3.95 -13.48 17.64
CA GLY A 123 3.17 -14.69 17.93
C GLY A 123 4.04 -15.86 18.40
N HIS A 124 5.20 -16.07 17.78
CA HIS A 124 6.17 -17.09 18.18
C HIS A 124 6.82 -16.79 19.53
N LEU A 125 7.19 -15.53 19.81
CA LEU A 125 7.72 -15.10 21.11
C LEU A 125 6.70 -15.33 22.23
N GLN A 126 5.42 -15.03 21.99
CA GLN A 126 4.35 -15.30 22.96
C GLN A 126 4.14 -16.80 23.17
N ALA A 127 4.22 -17.61 22.10
CA ALA A 127 4.14 -19.06 22.21
C ALA A 127 5.32 -19.64 23.01
N TYR A 128 6.53 -19.12 22.77
CA TYR A 128 7.73 -19.47 23.53
C TYR A 128 7.56 -19.15 25.02
N TYR A 129 7.10 -17.94 25.34
CA TYR A 129 6.84 -17.52 26.71
C TYR A 129 5.82 -18.43 27.41
N ARG A 130 4.74 -18.85 26.73
CA ARG A 130 3.77 -19.78 27.32
C ARG A 130 4.37 -21.13 27.69
N ARG A 131 5.43 -21.57 26.99
CA ARG A 131 6.10 -22.86 27.23
C ARG A 131 7.18 -22.77 28.31
N HIS A 132 7.93 -21.67 28.31
CA HIS A 132 9.15 -21.52 29.12
C HIS A 132 8.99 -20.56 30.31
N VAL A 133 7.88 -19.82 30.36
CA VAL A 133 7.60 -18.76 31.36
C VAL A 133 8.68 -17.66 31.38
N ALA A 134 9.37 -17.51 30.25
CA ALA A 134 10.35 -16.47 29.99
C ALA A 134 10.45 -16.27 28.47
N TYR A 135 10.72 -15.05 28.04
CA TYR A 135 11.12 -14.79 26.66
C TYR A 135 12.56 -15.30 26.42
N PRO A 136 12.91 -15.68 25.17
CA PRO A 136 14.25 -16.15 24.87
C PRO A 136 15.30 -15.06 25.16
N ALA A 137 16.55 -15.45 25.42
CA ALA A 137 17.61 -14.46 25.65
C ALA A 137 17.96 -13.75 24.32
N ALA A 138 17.94 -14.51 23.22
CA ALA A 138 18.18 -14.01 21.88
C ALA A 138 17.13 -14.53 20.88
N LEU A 139 16.88 -13.79 19.80
CA LEU A 139 15.98 -14.26 18.73
C LEU A 139 16.45 -15.57 18.08
N SER A 140 17.77 -15.83 18.06
CA SER A 140 18.36 -17.08 17.55
C SER A 140 17.90 -18.33 18.31
N ASP A 141 17.45 -18.18 19.56
CA ASP A 141 16.97 -19.29 20.37
C ASP A 141 15.68 -19.87 19.77
N LEU A 142 14.84 -19.02 19.15
CA LEU A 142 13.64 -19.47 18.43
C LEU A 142 13.99 -20.36 17.23
N ALA A 143 15.07 -20.06 16.51
CA ALA A 143 15.53 -20.89 15.39
C ALA A 143 16.20 -22.17 15.87
N THR A 144 16.96 -22.11 16.97
CA THR A 144 17.62 -23.27 17.59
C THR A 144 16.59 -24.31 18.05
N GLU A 145 15.48 -23.87 18.63
CA GLU A 145 14.35 -24.73 19.02
C GLU A 145 13.42 -25.10 17.85
N LYS A 146 13.77 -24.73 16.61
CA LYS A 146 12.97 -24.97 15.39
C LYS A 146 11.55 -24.40 15.46
N VAL A 147 11.35 -23.35 16.24
CA VAL A 147 10.06 -22.63 16.35
C VAL A 147 9.83 -21.76 15.11
N VAL A 148 10.91 -21.20 14.55
CA VAL A 148 10.90 -20.38 13.34
C VAL A 148 12.07 -20.75 12.43
N ALA A 149 11.94 -20.48 11.14
CA ALA A 149 13.07 -20.61 10.21
C ALA A 149 14.09 -19.48 10.43
N PRO A 150 15.40 -19.71 10.21
CA PRO A 150 16.43 -18.67 10.37
C PRO A 150 16.17 -17.42 9.52
N ALA A 151 15.62 -17.59 8.32
CA ALA A 151 15.24 -16.47 7.43
C ALA A 151 14.21 -15.52 8.06
N MET A 152 13.41 -15.98 9.03
CA MET A 152 12.45 -15.13 9.75
C MET A 152 13.11 -14.19 10.75
N LEU A 153 14.38 -14.41 11.12
CA LEU A 153 15.11 -13.57 12.08
C LEU A 153 15.76 -12.33 11.46
N VAL A 154 15.71 -12.24 10.13
CA VAL A 154 16.24 -11.12 9.35
C VAL A 154 15.05 -10.43 8.68
N ASP A 155 15.00 -9.11 8.76
CA ASP A 155 13.96 -8.34 8.10
C ASP A 155 14.05 -8.45 6.56
N PRO A 156 12.98 -8.12 5.82
CA PRO A 156 12.99 -8.17 4.35
C PRO A 156 13.99 -7.22 3.66
N PHE A 157 14.65 -6.33 4.40
CA PHE A 157 15.73 -5.49 3.88
C PHE A 157 17.11 -6.14 4.08
N GLY A 158 17.18 -7.31 4.72
CA GLY A 158 18.40 -8.04 4.99
C GLY A 158 19.07 -7.67 6.33
N ALA A 159 18.43 -6.85 7.17
CA ALA A 159 18.97 -6.46 8.47
C ALA A 159 18.35 -7.30 9.60
N PRO A 160 19.10 -7.65 10.66
CA PRO A 160 18.52 -8.31 11.83
C PRO A 160 17.50 -7.41 12.53
N TYR A 161 16.50 -8.02 13.19
CA TYR A 161 15.60 -7.28 14.07
C TYR A 161 16.31 -6.85 15.37
N ASP A 162 16.01 -5.64 15.84
CA ASP A 162 16.46 -5.15 17.13
C ASP A 162 15.61 -5.81 18.22
N TYR A 163 16.18 -6.77 18.95
CA TYR A 163 15.51 -7.52 20.00
C TYR A 163 16.21 -7.39 21.34
N ALA A 164 15.41 -7.24 22.41
CA ALA A 164 15.91 -7.38 23.77
C ALA A 164 14.81 -7.93 24.68
N ALA A 165 15.12 -9.00 25.42
CA ALA A 165 14.31 -9.43 26.55
C ALA A 165 14.62 -8.56 27.78
N ARG A 166 13.61 -8.24 28.58
CA ARG A 166 13.73 -7.34 29.74
C ARG A 166 12.93 -7.86 30.93
N ALA A 167 13.32 -7.48 32.13
CA ALA A 167 12.48 -7.64 33.31
C ALA A 167 11.26 -6.70 33.22
N ARG A 168 10.15 -7.07 33.89
CA ARG A 168 9.00 -6.17 34.02
C ARG A 168 9.27 -5.19 35.14
N ARG A 169 8.79 -3.94 34.99
CA ARG A 169 8.92 -2.91 36.03
C ARG A 169 8.32 -3.32 37.38
N LEU A 170 7.24 -4.11 37.35
CA LEU A 170 6.54 -4.59 38.55
C LEU A 170 7.17 -5.85 39.17
N MET A 171 8.10 -6.51 38.46
CA MET A 171 8.79 -7.73 38.91
C MET A 171 10.25 -7.68 38.43
N PRO A 172 11.08 -6.78 38.98
CA PRO A 172 12.45 -6.59 38.50
C PRO A 172 13.34 -7.82 38.74
N ASP A 173 13.04 -8.61 39.77
CA ASP A 173 13.79 -9.81 40.14
C ASP A 173 13.54 -11.01 39.21
N VAL A 174 12.53 -10.91 38.34
CA VAL A 174 12.23 -11.94 37.35
C VAL A 174 12.63 -11.43 35.97
N GLU A 175 13.72 -11.99 35.46
CA GLU A 175 14.27 -11.60 34.16
C GLU A 175 13.39 -12.08 33.00
N ARG A 176 13.51 -11.39 31.85
CA ARG A 176 12.93 -11.81 30.56
C ARG A 176 11.40 -12.00 30.58
N GLN A 177 10.71 -11.16 31.34
CA GLN A 177 9.25 -11.15 31.47
C GLN A 177 8.54 -10.18 30.49
N ALA A 178 9.33 -9.38 29.77
CA ALA A 178 8.92 -8.51 28.68
C ALA A 178 9.94 -8.58 27.55
N PHE A 179 9.61 -8.02 26.39
CA PHE A 179 10.56 -7.86 25.29
C PHE A 179 10.31 -6.57 24.53
N THR A 180 11.36 -6.09 23.86
CA THR A 180 11.26 -5.09 22.80
C THR A 180 11.66 -5.76 21.49
N LEU A 181 10.87 -5.52 20.44
CA LEU A 181 11.16 -5.96 19.08
C LEU A 181 10.92 -4.79 18.13
N ARG A 182 11.92 -4.49 17.29
CA ARG A 182 11.90 -3.38 16.35
C ARG A 182 12.55 -3.75 15.02
N CYS A 183 11.96 -3.26 13.93
CA CYS A 183 12.57 -3.33 12.60
C CYS A 183 13.33 -2.01 12.33
N GLY A 184 14.66 -2.05 12.42
CA GLY A 184 15.54 -0.89 12.22
C GLY A 184 15.35 -0.24 10.85
N SER A 185 15.16 -1.04 9.79
CA SER A 185 15.04 -0.59 8.39
C SER A 185 13.84 0.34 8.11
N VAL A 186 12.76 0.20 8.89
CA VAL A 186 11.55 1.03 8.78
C VAL A 186 11.29 1.89 10.02
N GLY A 187 12.01 1.65 11.11
CA GLY A 187 11.87 2.37 12.38
C GLY A 187 10.49 2.16 13.01
N ILE A 188 10.03 0.90 13.06
CA ILE A 188 8.73 0.50 13.61
C ILE A 188 8.96 -0.50 14.74
N GLU A 189 8.28 -0.29 15.86
CA GLU A 189 8.29 -1.20 17.00
C GLU A 189 7.06 -2.11 16.97
N HIS A 190 7.13 -3.27 17.63
CA HIS A 190 6.03 -4.22 17.62
C HIS A 190 4.73 -3.64 18.22
N GLU A 191 4.83 -2.74 19.19
CA GLU A 191 3.69 -2.05 19.82
C GLU A 191 2.93 -1.15 18.83
N ASP A 192 3.59 -0.70 17.76
CA ASP A 192 2.98 0.13 16.72
C ASP A 192 2.14 -0.68 15.73
N LEU A 193 2.29 -2.01 15.68
CA LEU A 193 1.75 -2.85 14.61
C LEU A 193 0.22 -2.74 14.49
N ASP A 194 -0.49 -2.89 15.61
CA ASP A 194 -1.96 -2.84 15.61
C ASP A 194 -2.48 -1.45 15.22
N ARG A 195 -1.85 -0.40 15.76
CA ARG A 195 -2.15 0.99 15.39
C ARG A 195 -1.96 1.22 13.89
N LEU A 196 -0.86 0.72 13.31
CA LEU A 196 -0.57 0.87 11.89
C LEU A 196 -1.55 0.08 11.01
N ILE A 197 -1.98 -1.10 11.45
CA ILE A 197 -3.01 -1.90 10.80
C ILE A 197 -4.36 -1.15 10.84
N ASP A 198 -4.75 -0.60 11.98
CA ASP A 198 -6.01 0.14 12.09
C ASP A 198 -5.98 1.43 11.27
N GLN A 199 -4.86 2.15 11.28
CA GLN A 199 -4.66 3.31 10.40
C GLN A 199 -4.84 2.94 8.92
N SER A 200 -4.41 1.76 8.51
CA SER A 200 -4.54 1.31 7.11
C SER A 200 -5.96 1.00 6.65
N ARG A 201 -6.82 0.66 7.60
CA ARG A 201 -8.25 0.39 7.40
C ARG A 201 -9.02 1.69 7.25
N GLN A 202 -8.49 2.80 7.75
CA GLN A 202 -9.14 4.10 7.60
C GLN A 202 -9.20 4.51 6.12
N PRO A 203 -10.32 5.11 5.68
CA PRO A 203 -10.43 5.64 4.34
C PRO A 203 -9.35 6.70 4.12
N VAL A 204 -8.75 6.65 2.95
CA VAL A 204 -7.74 7.62 2.51
C VAL A 204 -8.44 8.98 2.40
N ARG A 205 -8.15 9.92 3.31
CA ARG A 205 -8.64 11.31 3.18
C ARG A 205 -8.07 11.90 1.91
N ALA A 206 -8.88 12.32 0.95
CA ALA A 206 -8.37 12.90 -0.28
C ALA A 206 -7.45 14.09 0.04
N LEU A 207 -6.21 14.08 -0.47
CA LEU A 207 -5.42 15.31 -0.55
C LEU A 207 -6.01 16.16 -1.66
N VAL A 208 -6.11 17.46 -1.43
CA VAL A 208 -6.53 18.43 -2.46
C VAL A 208 -5.28 19.18 -2.89
N VAL A 209 -4.89 19.10 -4.16
CA VAL A 209 -3.83 19.97 -4.71
C VAL A 209 -4.50 21.30 -4.95
N ASP A 210 -4.00 22.35 -4.31
CA ASP A 210 -4.49 23.71 -4.45
C ASP A 210 -3.93 24.34 -5.75
N ARG A 211 -2.66 24.07 -6.03
CA ARG A 211 -1.95 24.59 -7.21
C ARG A 211 -0.75 23.72 -7.56
N VAL A 212 -0.52 23.52 -8.85
CA VAL A 212 0.73 22.96 -9.40
C VAL A 212 1.62 24.13 -9.81
N ALA A 213 2.88 24.15 -9.36
CA ALA A 213 3.82 25.15 -9.84
C ALA A 213 4.11 24.91 -11.33
N THR A 214 4.27 25.99 -12.11
CA THR A 214 4.50 25.94 -13.56
C THR A 214 5.73 25.15 -13.98
N ASN A 215 6.73 25.01 -13.10
CA ASN A 215 7.92 24.20 -13.34
C ASN A 215 7.76 22.72 -12.97
N ARG A 216 6.57 22.28 -12.50
CA ARG A 216 6.28 20.91 -12.04
C ARG A 216 7.21 20.35 -10.96
N ASP A 217 8.05 21.16 -10.32
CA ASP A 217 8.94 20.65 -9.26
C ASP A 217 8.24 20.55 -7.91
N TYR A 218 7.19 21.34 -7.72
CA TYR A 218 6.44 21.43 -6.46
C TYR A 218 4.94 21.52 -6.70
N VAL A 219 4.18 21.04 -5.73
CA VAL A 219 2.75 21.29 -5.58
C VAL A 219 2.44 21.92 -4.25
N LEU A 220 1.36 22.69 -4.20
CA LEU A 220 0.73 23.09 -2.95
C LEU A 220 -0.40 22.11 -2.66
N VAL A 221 -0.28 21.37 -1.57
CA VAL A 221 -1.28 20.36 -1.15
C VAL A 221 -1.91 20.77 0.16
N ARG A 222 -3.22 20.64 0.26
CA ARG A 222 -3.98 20.76 1.51
C ARG A 222 -4.47 19.38 1.93
N VAL A 223 -4.28 19.08 3.21
CA VAL A 223 -4.92 17.93 3.86
C VAL A 223 -6.23 18.46 4.47
N PRO A 224 -7.41 17.96 4.06
CA PRO A 224 -8.65 18.36 4.70
C PRO A 224 -8.62 18.04 6.20
N ALA A 225 -9.14 18.96 7.00
CA ALA A 225 -9.36 18.73 8.42
C ALA A 225 -10.43 17.64 8.65
N LYS A 226 -10.62 17.21 9.90
CA LYS A 226 -11.60 16.16 10.25
C LYS A 226 -13.03 16.53 9.85
N ASP A 227 -13.34 17.82 9.85
CA ASP A 227 -14.63 18.43 9.51
C ASP A 227 -14.80 18.70 8.01
N GLY A 228 -13.82 18.34 7.17
CA GLY A 228 -13.85 18.57 5.73
C GLY A 228 -13.38 19.95 5.29
N THR A 229 -13.04 20.86 6.22
CA THR A 229 -12.51 22.17 5.87
C THR A 229 -11.11 22.06 5.25
N PRO A 230 -10.72 22.97 4.32
CA PRO A 230 -9.38 22.96 3.74
C PRO A 230 -8.32 23.22 4.82
N GLY A 231 -7.42 22.26 5.02
CA GLY A 231 -6.28 22.48 5.92
C GLY A 231 -5.26 23.47 5.38
N ARG A 232 -4.18 23.66 6.14
CA ARG A 232 -3.05 24.51 5.73
C ARG A 232 -2.41 23.98 4.45
N ALA A 233 -2.10 24.88 3.52
CA ALA A 233 -1.36 24.53 2.31
C ALA A 233 0.11 24.21 2.65
N HIS A 234 0.61 23.13 2.08
CA HIS A 234 1.99 22.68 2.22
C HIS A 234 2.64 22.62 0.85
N ARG A 235 3.79 23.28 0.69
CA ARG A 235 4.63 23.15 -0.50
C ARG A 235 5.37 21.81 -0.43
N TRP A 236 5.13 20.96 -1.41
CA TRP A 236 5.71 19.62 -1.48
C TRP A 236 6.43 19.42 -2.81
N LYS A 237 7.74 19.17 -2.75
CA LYS A 237 8.55 18.80 -3.92
C LYS A 237 8.17 17.41 -4.41
N ILE A 238 7.98 17.23 -5.71
CA ILE A 238 7.73 15.91 -6.30
C ILE A 238 8.95 15.01 -6.04
N GLY A 239 8.68 13.76 -5.66
CA GLY A 239 9.69 12.78 -5.27
C GLY A 239 10.27 13.00 -3.87
N ALA A 240 9.98 14.12 -3.20
CA ALA A 240 10.43 14.35 -1.83
C ALA A 240 9.50 13.69 -0.81
N ARG A 241 10.08 13.38 0.35
CA ARG A 241 9.35 12.81 1.47
C ARG A 241 8.74 13.92 2.33
N MET A 242 7.46 13.77 2.69
CA MET A 242 6.81 14.58 3.73
C MET A 242 6.01 13.65 4.63
N ARG A 243 6.28 13.67 5.95
CA ARG A 243 5.55 12.87 6.95
C ARG A 243 5.40 11.37 6.61
N GLY A 244 6.45 10.74 6.03
CA GLY A 244 6.39 9.32 5.67
C GLY A 244 5.65 9.00 4.37
N LEU A 245 5.22 10.03 3.64
CA LEU A 245 4.60 9.95 2.33
C LEU A 245 5.55 10.50 1.25
N THR A 246 5.44 10.02 0.02
CA THR A 246 6.18 10.52 -1.15
C THR A 246 5.20 10.85 -2.27
N LEU A 247 5.30 12.04 -2.83
CA LEU A 247 4.44 12.50 -3.92
C LEU A 247 5.07 12.21 -5.28
N TRP A 248 4.29 11.69 -6.21
CA TRP A 248 4.66 11.38 -7.59
C TRP A 248 3.68 12.05 -8.55
N TYR A 249 4.12 12.32 -9.77
CA TYR A 249 3.27 12.82 -10.86
C TYR A 249 3.11 11.73 -11.92
N ALA A 250 1.88 11.48 -12.34
CA ALA A 250 1.49 10.47 -13.33
C ALA A 250 0.38 11.03 -14.24
N SER A 251 0.71 11.22 -15.52
CA SER A 251 -0.05 11.84 -16.64
C SER A 251 -0.84 13.14 -16.44
N ASP A 252 -0.94 13.71 -15.25
CA ASP A 252 -1.75 14.90 -14.91
C ASP A 252 -2.17 14.87 -13.43
N ARG A 253 -2.14 13.69 -12.81
CA ARG A 253 -2.51 13.51 -11.41
C ARG A 253 -1.28 13.30 -10.55
N PHE A 254 -1.46 13.59 -9.26
CA PHE A 254 -0.46 13.23 -8.26
C PHE A 254 -0.84 11.95 -7.55
N LEU A 255 0.15 11.10 -7.32
CA LEU A 255 0.06 9.88 -6.53
C LEU A 255 0.89 10.08 -5.27
N VAL A 256 0.28 9.91 -4.11
CA VAL A 256 1.05 9.83 -2.86
C VAL A 256 1.24 8.38 -2.48
N VAL A 257 2.49 7.97 -2.19
CA VAL A 257 2.85 6.63 -1.72
C VAL A 257 3.40 6.73 -0.28
N GLY A 258 2.69 6.12 0.67
CA GLY A 258 3.15 5.99 2.06
C GLY A 258 4.08 4.78 2.25
N TRP A 259 5.10 4.91 3.10
CA TRP A 259 6.00 3.78 3.41
C TRP A 259 6.19 3.47 4.89
N LYS A 260 5.95 4.43 5.79
CA LYS A 260 5.92 4.16 7.25
C LYS A 260 4.62 3.48 7.69
N GLU A 261 3.54 3.73 6.97
CA GLU A 261 2.25 3.05 7.13
C GLU A 261 2.06 2.01 6.02
N LEU A 262 0.91 1.32 6.01
CA LEU A 262 0.50 0.56 4.82
C LEU A 262 0.45 1.52 3.62
N PRO A 263 0.99 1.11 2.45
CA PRO A 263 1.02 1.95 1.28
C PRO A 263 -0.39 2.42 0.94
N ARG A 264 -0.59 3.73 0.97
CA ARG A 264 -1.79 4.38 0.46
C ARG A 264 -1.41 4.96 -0.89
N VAL A 265 -2.29 4.82 -1.87
CA VAL A 265 -2.27 5.64 -3.09
C VAL A 265 -3.35 6.68 -2.94
N MET A 266 -2.96 7.94 -3.06
CA MET A 266 -3.89 9.07 -3.06
C MET A 266 -3.82 9.68 -4.44
N VAL A 267 -4.92 9.61 -5.18
CA VAL A 267 -5.06 10.39 -6.40
C VAL A 267 -5.45 11.79 -6.00
N VAL A 268 -4.58 12.75 -6.27
CA VAL A 268 -4.91 14.13 -6.05
C VAL A 268 -5.66 14.68 -7.25
N ARG A 269 -6.84 15.25 -7.01
CA ARG A 269 -7.64 15.94 -8.03
C ARG A 269 -7.23 17.40 -8.04
N GLU A 270 -6.98 17.95 -9.23
CA GLU A 270 -6.96 19.39 -9.40
C GLU A 270 -8.38 19.93 -9.11
N PRO A 271 -8.50 21.09 -8.44
CA PRO A 271 -9.78 21.77 -8.34
C PRO A 271 -10.27 21.99 -9.76
N ARG A 272 -11.50 21.57 -10.04
CA ARG A 272 -12.21 22.07 -11.22
C ARG A 272 -12.27 23.58 -11.03
N MET A 273 -11.42 24.34 -11.73
CA MET A 273 -11.68 25.76 -11.87
C MET A 273 -13.08 25.85 -12.44
N SER A 274 -14.00 26.53 -11.76
CA SER A 274 -15.26 26.86 -12.40
C SER A 274 -14.91 27.68 -13.63
N SER A 275 -15.65 27.47 -14.71
CA SER A 275 -15.46 28.16 -15.99
C SER A 275 -15.37 29.69 -15.83
N ASP A 276 -15.93 30.23 -14.75
CA ASP A 276 -15.97 31.65 -14.43
C ASP A 276 -14.63 32.21 -13.91
N GLU A 277 -13.78 31.42 -13.25
CA GLU A 277 -12.44 31.87 -12.79
C GLU A 277 -11.40 31.88 -13.92
N ALA A 278 -11.61 31.12 -14.99
CA ALA A 278 -10.68 31.05 -16.12
C ALA A 278 -10.71 32.32 -16.99
N ILE A 279 -11.79 33.10 -16.93
CA ILE A 279 -12.00 34.29 -17.78
C ILE A 279 -11.45 35.57 -17.12
N SER A 280 -11.15 35.54 -15.81
CA SER A 280 -10.67 36.72 -15.06
C SER A 280 -9.16 36.72 -14.79
N ARG A 281 -8.35 35.98 -15.55
CA ARG A 281 -6.88 35.98 -15.45
C ARG A 281 -6.21 36.25 -16.79
#